data_AF-A0A3M1LK96-F1
#
_entry.id   AF-A0A3M1LK96-F1
#
_cell.length_a   1.000
_cell.length_b   1.000
_cell.length_c   1.000
_cell.angle_alpha   90.00
_cell.angle_beta   90.00
_cell.angle_gamma   90.00
#
_symmetry.space_group_name_H-M   'P 1'
#
loop_
_entity.id
_entity.type
_entity.pdbx_description
1 polymer ?
#
loop_
_entity_poly.entity_id
_entity_poly.type
_entity_poly.pdbx_seq_one_letter_code
_entity_poly.pdbx_strand_id
1 'polypeptide(L)'
;MKIRVFSALFALALLASCQNNTSQGKDYKGLADGLCACLEPMAEFQKTLEDALKAPENEEEFQSMMTEMESIMAEGQNCIKALEEKYGVVEGEEDFAKAEAAFREACPEIAAFLSQGQEEAPVPVQ
;
A
#
# COMPACT_ATOMS: atom_id res chain seq x y z
N MET A 1 18.22 -44.80 49.72
CA MET A 1 16.94 -44.22 49.20
C MET A 1 17.26 -42.77 48.85
N LYS A 2 17.41 -42.28 47.59
CA LYS A 2 16.69 -42.48 46.30
C LYS A 2 15.21 -42.14 46.37
N ILE A 3 14.90 -40.84 46.30
CA ILE A 3 13.67 -40.18 45.79
C ILE A 3 14.03 -38.68 45.68
N ARG A 4 13.70 -37.91 44.65
CA ARG A 4 13.47 -38.09 43.22
C ARG A 4 13.29 -36.65 42.73
N VAL A 5 14.19 -36.20 41.85
CA VAL A 5 14.11 -34.96 41.09
C VAL A 5 12.85 -35.05 40.21
N PHE A 6 11.71 -34.62 40.72
CA PHE A 6 10.43 -34.64 39.98
C PHE A 6 9.50 -33.54 40.52
N SER A 7 9.93 -32.28 40.45
CA SER A 7 9.03 -31.15 40.67
C SER A 7 9.54 -29.88 39.99
N ALA A 8 9.90 -30.00 38.71
CA ALA A 8 10.28 -28.85 37.87
C ALA A 8 9.87 -29.01 36.40
N LEU A 9 8.95 -29.95 36.10
CA LEU A 9 8.53 -30.29 34.73
C LEU A 9 7.04 -30.06 34.46
N PHE A 10 6.30 -29.49 35.41
CA PHE A 10 4.85 -29.24 35.28
C PHE A 10 4.45 -27.76 35.26
N ALA A 11 5.41 -26.83 35.35
CA ALA A 11 5.16 -25.38 35.28
C ALA A 11 5.49 -24.77 33.91
N LEU A 12 6.05 -25.54 32.96
CA LEU A 12 6.43 -25.07 31.62
C LEU A 12 5.37 -25.35 30.53
N ALA A 13 4.17 -25.82 30.90
CA ALA A 13 3.11 -26.19 29.95
C ALA A 13 1.97 -25.16 29.85
N LEU A 14 1.99 -24.07 30.62
CA LEU A 14 0.88 -23.09 30.68
C LEU A 14 1.17 -21.74 29.99
N LEU A 15 2.36 -21.54 29.43
CA LEU A 15 2.66 -20.35 28.61
C LEU A 15 2.51 -20.59 27.10
N ALA A 16 2.07 -21.80 26.68
CA ALA A 16 1.78 -22.11 25.28
C ALA A 16 0.34 -21.78 24.85
N SER A 17 -0.52 -21.27 25.75
CA SER A 17 -1.91 -20.88 25.43
C SER A 17 -2.10 -19.37 25.25
N CYS A 18 -1.08 -18.68 24.74
CA CYS A 18 -1.30 -17.49 23.91
C CYS A 18 -1.39 -17.89 22.43
N GLN A 19 -2.22 -18.89 22.10
CA GLN A 19 -2.91 -18.89 20.80
C GLN A 19 -4.04 -17.88 20.91
N ASN A 20 -3.68 -16.59 20.96
CA ASN A 20 -4.66 -15.53 20.84
C ASN A 20 -5.08 -15.53 19.37
N ASN A 21 -6.31 -15.99 19.15
CA ASN A 21 -7.08 -15.92 17.91
C ASN A 21 -6.84 -14.58 17.21
N THR A 22 -5.85 -14.53 16.32
CA THR A 22 -5.81 -13.49 15.31
C THR A 22 -6.68 -14.04 14.20
N SER A 23 -7.89 -13.48 14.08
CA SER A 23 -8.76 -13.71 12.94
C SER A 23 -7.91 -13.83 11.68
N GLN A 24 -8.05 -14.93 10.94
CA GLN A 24 -7.58 -15.00 9.56
C GLN A 24 -8.46 -14.08 8.69
N GLY A 25 -8.37 -12.78 8.93
CA GLY A 25 -8.87 -11.75 8.03
C GLY A 25 -7.73 -11.28 7.12
N LYS A 26 -8.05 -10.80 5.92
CA LYS A 26 -7.07 -10.15 5.04
C LYS A 26 -6.38 -9.02 5.83
N ASP A 27 -5.06 -8.92 5.69
CA ASP A 27 -4.26 -7.85 6.29
C ASP A 27 -4.40 -6.57 5.47
N TYR A 28 -5.54 -5.88 5.63
CA TYR A 28 -5.82 -4.64 4.90
C TYR A 28 -4.87 -3.51 5.27
N LYS A 29 -4.32 -3.51 6.50
CA LYS A 29 -3.34 -2.50 6.92
C LYS A 29 -2.03 -2.72 6.18
N GLY A 30 -1.52 -3.95 6.15
CA GLY A 30 -0.30 -4.29 5.41
C GLY A 30 -0.44 -4.07 3.90
N LEU A 31 -1.62 -4.33 3.35
CA LEU A 31 -1.96 -3.99 1.96
C LEU A 31 -1.95 -2.46 1.74
N ALA A 32 -2.60 -1.69 2.61
CA ALA A 32 -2.66 -0.24 2.53
C ALA A 32 -1.27 0.41 2.62
N ASP A 33 -0.47 0.04 3.63
CA ASP A 33 0.92 0.51 3.78
C ASP A 33 1.78 0.16 2.55
N GLY A 34 1.54 -1.01 1.94
CA GLY A 34 2.21 -1.40 0.71
C GLY A 34 1.77 -0.56 -0.49
N LEU A 35 0.46 -0.36 -0.65
CA LEU A 35 -0.12 0.40 -1.76
C LEU A 35 0.33 1.86 -1.72
N CYS A 36 0.40 2.43 -0.52
CA CYS A 36 1.05 3.70 -0.24
C CYS A 36 2.45 3.80 -0.84
N ALA A 37 3.33 2.85 -0.50
CA ALA A 37 4.71 2.83 -0.99
C ALA A 37 4.78 2.65 -2.51
N CYS A 38 3.85 1.93 -3.13
CA CYS A 38 3.79 1.81 -4.59
C CYS A 38 3.40 3.11 -5.28
N LEU A 39 2.61 3.97 -4.63
CA LEU A 39 2.07 5.20 -5.20
C LEU A 39 2.85 6.45 -4.83
N GLU A 40 3.66 6.39 -3.78
CA GLU A 40 4.52 7.50 -3.33
C GLU A 40 5.40 8.07 -4.45
N PRO A 41 6.11 7.27 -5.28
CA PRO A 41 6.93 7.81 -6.37
C PRO A 41 6.12 8.61 -7.40
N MET A 42 4.86 8.20 -7.65
CA MET A 42 3.98 8.90 -8.57
C MET A 42 3.52 10.25 -7.98
N ALA A 43 3.22 10.30 -6.68
CA ALA A 43 2.86 11.53 -6.00
C ALA A 43 4.04 12.51 -5.90
N GLU A 44 5.26 12.00 -5.71
CA GLU A 44 6.48 12.82 -5.75
C GLU A 44 6.77 13.36 -7.14
N PHE A 45 6.68 12.51 -8.18
CA PHE A 45 6.89 12.91 -9.56
C PHE A 45 5.93 14.02 -10.00
N GLN A 46 4.70 14.00 -9.53
CA GLN A 46 3.75 15.07 -9.84
C GLN A 46 4.17 16.42 -9.27
N LYS A 47 4.79 16.47 -8.08
CA LYS A 47 5.35 17.71 -7.54
C LYS A 47 6.48 18.23 -8.43
N THR A 48 7.35 17.32 -8.89
CA THR A 48 8.41 17.65 -9.86
C THR A 48 7.82 18.20 -11.17
N LEU A 49 6.73 17.61 -11.66
CA LEU A 49 6.04 18.07 -12.85
C LEU A 49 5.43 19.48 -12.68
N GLU A 50 4.77 19.74 -11.56
CA GLU A 50 4.23 21.08 -11.27
C GLU A 50 5.31 22.15 -11.19
N ASP A 51 6.48 21.83 -10.67
CA ASP A 51 7.59 22.77 -10.58
C ASP A 51 8.24 23.01 -11.95
N ALA A 52 8.43 21.97 -12.76
CA ALA A 52 8.92 22.09 -14.13
C ALA A 52 7.99 22.92 -15.02
N LEU A 53 6.66 22.82 -14.83
CA LEU A 53 5.67 23.60 -15.57
C LEU A 53 5.71 25.10 -15.22
N LYS A 54 6.20 25.48 -14.04
CA LYS A 54 6.35 26.89 -13.62
C LYS A 54 7.60 27.54 -14.22
N ALA A 55 8.61 26.75 -14.55
CA ALA A 55 9.87 27.20 -15.13
C ALA A 55 10.34 26.21 -16.21
N PRO A 56 9.79 26.27 -17.44
CA PRO A 56 10.18 25.34 -18.50
C PRO A 56 11.63 25.61 -18.92
N GLU A 57 12.59 24.79 -18.46
CA GLU A 57 14.01 25.07 -18.67
C GLU A 57 14.55 24.54 -20.02
N ASN A 58 13.97 23.47 -20.62
CA ASN A 58 14.12 23.08 -22.05
C ASN A 58 13.35 21.77 -22.42
N GLU A 59 13.31 21.45 -23.73
CA GLU A 59 12.67 20.24 -24.29
C GLU A 59 13.32 18.92 -23.86
N GLU A 60 14.63 18.91 -23.56
CA GLU A 60 15.38 17.72 -23.17
C GLU A 60 14.99 17.25 -21.75
N GLU A 61 14.83 18.19 -20.82
CA GLU A 61 14.32 17.92 -19.48
C GLU A 61 12.89 17.36 -19.52
N PHE A 62 12.02 17.92 -20.36
CA PHE A 62 10.67 17.41 -20.55
C PHE A 62 10.65 15.96 -21.06
N GLN A 63 11.52 15.62 -22.02
CA GLN A 63 11.64 14.23 -22.51
C GLN A 63 12.16 13.28 -21.43
N SER A 64 13.11 13.73 -20.60
CA SER A 64 13.60 12.95 -19.45
C SER A 64 12.47 12.68 -18.45
N MET A 65 11.66 13.68 -18.14
CA MET A 65 10.52 13.54 -17.24
C MET A 65 9.47 12.56 -17.77
N MET A 66 9.17 12.59 -19.08
CA MET A 66 8.25 11.61 -19.66
C MET A 66 8.78 10.17 -19.55
N THR A 67 10.09 9.98 -19.72
CA THR A 67 10.75 8.68 -19.55
C THR A 67 10.69 8.20 -18.09
N GLU A 68 10.93 9.11 -17.15
CA GLU A 68 10.83 8.83 -15.72
C GLU A 68 9.39 8.47 -15.32
N MET A 69 8.39 9.19 -15.84
CA MET A 69 6.98 8.88 -15.64
C MET A 69 6.63 7.47 -16.13
N GLU A 70 7.12 7.07 -17.31
CA GLU A 70 6.93 5.72 -17.84
C GLU A 70 7.55 4.66 -16.91
N SER A 71 8.75 4.90 -16.38
CA SER A 71 9.40 4.00 -15.42
C SER A 71 8.58 3.88 -14.13
N ILE A 72 8.16 5.00 -13.56
CA ILE A 72 7.36 5.04 -12.33
C ILE A 72 6.05 4.29 -12.50
N MET A 73 5.36 4.45 -13.64
CA MET A 73 4.14 3.72 -13.94
C MET A 73 4.38 2.21 -14.04
N ALA A 74 5.47 1.78 -14.71
CA ALA A 74 5.82 0.37 -14.84
C ALA A 74 6.19 -0.25 -13.48
N GLU A 75 6.96 0.45 -12.67
CA GLU A 75 7.34 0.05 -11.32
C GLU A 75 6.11 -0.03 -10.39
N GLY A 76 5.23 0.97 -10.44
CA GLY A 76 3.99 1.00 -9.68
C GLY A 76 3.08 -0.19 -10.00
N GLN A 77 2.91 -0.53 -11.28
CA GLN A 77 2.14 -1.72 -11.68
C GLN A 77 2.75 -3.02 -11.16
N ASN A 78 4.07 -3.16 -11.23
CA ASN A 78 4.75 -4.35 -10.71
C ASN A 78 4.65 -4.42 -9.18
N CYS A 79 4.74 -3.29 -8.50
CA CYS A 79 4.58 -3.18 -7.06
C CYS A 79 3.16 -3.61 -6.63
N ILE A 80 2.12 -3.11 -7.30
CA ILE A 80 0.72 -3.48 -7.04
C ILE A 80 0.49 -4.98 -7.27
N LYS A 81 1.01 -5.56 -8.36
CA LYS A 81 0.93 -7.01 -8.60
C LYS A 81 1.59 -7.81 -7.47
N ALA A 82 2.75 -7.37 -6.99
CA ALA A 82 3.42 -8.02 -5.86
C ALA A 82 2.60 -7.92 -4.56
N LEU A 83 1.84 -6.85 -4.37
CA LEU A 83 0.90 -6.72 -3.25
C LEU A 83 -0.29 -7.67 -3.39
N GLU A 84 -0.86 -7.80 -4.58
CA GLU A 84 -1.95 -8.76 -4.86
C GLU A 84 -1.48 -10.20 -4.63
N GLU A 85 -0.26 -10.54 -5.06
CA GLU A 85 0.35 -11.84 -4.78
C GLU A 85 0.57 -12.09 -3.29
N LYS A 86 0.93 -11.05 -2.52
CA LYS A 86 1.26 -11.14 -1.10
C LYS A 86 0.04 -11.15 -0.18
N TYR A 87 -0.94 -10.29 -0.45
CA TYR A 87 -2.09 -10.02 0.42
C TYR A 87 -3.41 -10.53 -0.15
N GLY A 88 -3.41 -10.97 -1.41
CA GLY A 88 -4.59 -11.37 -2.17
C GLY A 88 -5.27 -10.19 -2.86
N VAL A 89 -6.14 -10.51 -3.81
CA VAL A 89 -6.96 -9.53 -4.53
C VAL A 89 -8.10 -9.05 -3.61
N VAL A 90 -8.40 -7.76 -3.66
CA VAL A 90 -9.58 -7.17 -2.99
C VAL A 90 -10.80 -7.43 -3.88
N GLU A 91 -11.76 -8.20 -3.38
CA GLU A 91 -12.93 -8.64 -4.15
C GLU A 91 -14.21 -8.43 -3.34
N GLY A 92 -15.24 -7.87 -3.98
CA GLY A 92 -16.51 -7.58 -3.34
C GLY A 92 -16.53 -6.28 -2.54
N GLU A 93 -17.74 -5.77 -2.29
CA GLU A 93 -17.96 -4.44 -1.72
C GLU A 93 -17.41 -4.31 -0.28
N GLU A 94 -17.55 -5.37 0.53
CA GLU A 94 -17.10 -5.34 1.93
C GLU A 94 -15.57 -5.27 2.05
N ASP A 95 -14.85 -6.05 1.25
CA ASP A 95 -13.38 -6.04 1.22
C ASP A 95 -12.86 -4.72 0.64
N PHE A 96 -13.53 -4.20 -0.40
CA PHE A 96 -13.21 -2.90 -0.97
C PHE A 96 -13.34 -1.79 0.08
N ALA A 97 -14.47 -1.73 0.80
CA ALA A 97 -14.68 -0.73 1.84
C ALA A 97 -13.64 -0.79 2.96
N LYS A 98 -13.22 -2.00 3.37
CA LYS A 98 -12.17 -2.19 4.38
C LYS A 98 -10.79 -1.78 3.87
N ALA A 99 -10.44 -2.18 2.65
CA ALA A 99 -9.17 -1.81 2.02
C ALA A 99 -9.09 -0.30 1.78
N GLU A 100 -10.18 0.31 1.34
CA GLU A 100 -10.28 1.75 1.11
C GLU A 100 -10.15 2.53 2.43
N ALA A 101 -10.84 2.11 3.49
CA ALA A 101 -10.72 2.73 4.81
C ALA A 101 -9.29 2.64 5.34
N ALA A 102 -8.66 1.47 5.24
CA ALA A 102 -7.26 1.28 5.64
C ALA A 102 -6.30 2.14 4.81
N PHE A 103 -6.53 2.26 3.50
CA PHE A 103 -5.73 3.10 2.62
C PHE A 103 -5.84 4.59 2.93
N ARG A 104 -7.06 5.09 3.14
CA ARG A 104 -7.30 6.49 3.54
C ARG A 104 -6.64 6.83 4.88
N GLU A 105 -6.58 5.88 5.80
CA GLU A 105 -5.88 6.03 7.08
C GLU A 105 -4.35 6.02 6.91
N ALA A 106 -3.83 5.09 6.09
CA ALA A 106 -2.39 4.92 5.89
C ALA A 106 -1.76 6.08 5.12
N CYS A 107 -2.39 6.53 4.02
CA CYS A 107 -1.88 7.60 3.16
C CYS A 107 -2.96 8.61 2.79
N PRO A 108 -3.34 9.50 3.72
CA PRO A 108 -4.40 10.46 3.51
C PRO A 108 -4.12 11.43 2.35
N GLU A 109 -2.85 11.81 2.14
CA GLU A 109 -2.47 12.72 1.05
C GLU A 109 -2.64 12.07 -0.33
N ILE A 110 -2.15 10.83 -0.50
CA ILE A 110 -2.29 10.07 -1.75
C ILE A 110 -3.77 9.74 -2.00
N ALA A 111 -4.51 9.37 -0.95
CA ALA A 111 -5.94 9.13 -1.06
C ALA A 111 -6.70 10.41 -1.46
N ALA A 112 -6.35 11.56 -0.90
CA ALA A 112 -6.94 12.84 -1.28
C ALA A 112 -6.58 13.21 -2.72
N PHE A 113 -5.36 12.92 -3.17
CA PHE A 113 -4.94 13.15 -4.55
C PHE A 113 -5.76 12.32 -5.54
N LEU A 114 -5.91 11.01 -5.29
CA LEU A 114 -6.72 10.13 -6.14
C LEU A 114 -8.22 10.50 -6.13
N SER A 115 -8.72 11.00 -5.01
CA SER A 115 -10.11 11.45 -4.88
C SER A 115 -10.39 12.74 -5.67
N GLN A 116 -9.43 13.65 -5.73
CA GLN A 116 -9.53 14.89 -6.52
C GLN A 116 -9.49 14.62 -8.03
N GLY A 117 -8.77 13.58 -8.47
CA GLY A 117 -8.75 13.14 -9.86
C GLY A 117 -10.04 12.43 -10.34
N GLN A 118 -10.98 12.12 -9.44
CA GLN A 118 -12.28 11.51 -9.75
C GLN A 118 -13.42 12.53 -9.87
N GLU A 119 -13.16 13.83 -9.75
CA GLU A 119 -14.08 14.85 -10.23
C GLU A 119 -13.96 14.90 -11.76
N GLU A 120 -14.85 14.17 -12.43
CA GLU A 120 -14.89 14.00 -13.88
C GLU A 120 -14.69 15.35 -14.59
N ALA A 121 -13.55 15.54 -15.24
CA ALA A 121 -13.50 16.47 -16.37
C ALA A 121 -14.54 15.95 -17.38
N PRO A 122 -15.58 16.73 -17.73
CA PRO A 122 -16.58 16.27 -18.69
C PRO A 122 -15.86 15.97 -20.00
N VAL A 123 -15.82 14.70 -20.41
CA VAL A 123 -15.30 14.30 -21.71
C VAL A 123 -16.18 14.98 -22.76
N PRO A 124 -15.65 15.93 -23.57
CA PRO A 124 -16.43 16.44 -24.68
C PRO A 124 -16.55 15.31 -25.70
N VAL A 125 -17.75 14.74 -25.80
CA VAL A 125 -18.15 13.87 -26.91
C VAL A 125 -18.08 14.74 -28.17
N GLN A 126 -17.08 14.47 -29.03
CA GLN A 126 -17.09 14.92 -30.43
C GLN A 126 -17.77 13.87 -31.30
#